data_AF-A0A0B1SFH1-F1
#
_entry.id   AF-A0A0B1SFH1-F1
#
_cell.length_a   1.000
_cell.length_b   1.000
_cell.length_c   1.000
_cell.angle_alpha   90.00
_cell.angle_beta   90.00
_cell.angle_gamma   90.00
#
_symmetry.space_group_name_H-M   'P 1'
#
loop_
_entity.id
_entity.type
_entity.pdbx_description
1 polymer ?
#
loop_
_entity_poly.entity_id
_entity_poly.type
_entity_poly.pdbx_seq_one_letter_code
_entity_poly.pdbx_strand_id
1 'polypeptide(L)'
;NRKRNFSVDNCYITFNSSTWRWESDSTICGRIVLTYLTQYLGYASFSVTITLDFIALVILRKSNKAHALGRVMESDYMRRRKNEAKFLIQALLQSGLLLYALLGSYHIYTLVESNFLMFLIKTMSCQGCHALDGFIIALIHFHKRHFFCKKDASVSHTVGTRT
;
A
#
# COMPACT_ATOMS: atom_id res chain seq x y z
N ASN A 1 -27.15 -30.29 10.22
CA ASN A 1 -26.98 -29.22 9.22
C ASN A 1 -27.78 -27.98 9.60
N ARG A 2 -27.21 -27.07 10.42
CA ARG A 2 -27.87 -25.85 10.88
C ARG A 2 -27.51 -24.70 9.93
N LYS A 3 -28.38 -24.37 8.97
CA LYS A 3 -28.27 -23.16 8.16
C LYS A 3 -28.53 -21.95 9.06
N ARG A 4 -27.48 -21.18 9.38
CA ARG A 4 -27.61 -19.87 10.03
C ARG A 4 -28.02 -18.86 8.97
N ASN A 5 -29.31 -18.55 8.90
CA ASN A 5 -29.79 -17.40 8.13
C ASN A 5 -29.31 -16.13 8.85
N PHE A 6 -28.35 -15.41 8.25
CA PHE A 6 -27.94 -14.07 8.70
C PHE A 6 -29.05 -13.09 8.27
N SER A 7 -29.89 -12.65 9.20
CA SER A 7 -30.77 -11.50 8.96
C SER A 7 -29.88 -10.24 8.94
N VAL A 8 -29.85 -9.57 7.79
CA VAL A 8 -29.05 -8.35 7.53
C VAL A 8 -29.61 -7.15 8.30
N ASP A 9 -30.86 -7.24 8.76
CA ASP A 9 -31.61 -6.15 9.41
C ASP A 9 -31.03 -5.73 10.77
N ASN A 10 -30.12 -6.53 11.34
CA ASN A 10 -29.42 -6.24 12.59
C ASN A 10 -27.89 -6.19 12.42
N CYS A 11 -27.37 -5.83 11.23
CA CYS A 11 -25.94 -5.63 11.03
C CYS A 11 -25.60 -4.15 10.96
N TYR A 12 -25.12 -3.60 12.08
CA TYR A 12 -24.67 -2.22 12.14
C TYR A 12 -23.48 -2.10 13.09
N ILE A 13 -22.68 -1.05 12.86
CA ILE A 13 -21.54 -0.67 13.68
C ILE A 13 -21.93 0.65 14.34
N THR A 14 -21.85 0.73 15.67
CA THR A 14 -22.15 1.96 16.41
C THR A 14 -20.87 2.67 16.81
N PHE A 15 -20.94 4.00 16.86
CA PHE A 15 -19.90 4.80 17.47
C PHE A 15 -20.24 5.02 18.94
N ASN A 16 -19.38 4.57 19.84
CA ASN A 16 -19.50 4.84 21.27
C ASN A 16 -18.80 6.17 21.60
N SER A 17 -19.56 7.18 22.01
CA SER A 17 -19.06 8.52 22.32
C SER A 17 -18.28 8.59 23.65
N SER A 18 -18.44 7.62 24.54
CA SER A 18 -17.72 7.57 25.82
C SER A 18 -16.31 7.00 25.65
N THR A 19 -16.16 5.94 24.85
CA THR A 19 -14.87 5.29 24.58
C THR A 19 -14.20 5.81 23.29
N TRP A 20 -14.93 6.62 22.49
CA TRP A 20 -14.54 7.10 21.17
C TRP A 20 -14.13 5.98 20.21
N ARG A 21 -14.80 4.83 20.30
CA ARG A 21 -14.52 3.64 19.50
C ARG A 21 -15.74 3.26 18.68
N TRP A 22 -15.45 2.77 17.48
CA TRP A 22 -16.41 1.99 16.71
C TRP A 22 -16.53 0.61 17.37
N GLU A 23 -17.71 0.34 17.91
CA GLU A 23 -18.05 -0.88 18.62
C GLU A 23 -19.15 -1.60 17.86
N SER A 24 -19.13 -2.93 17.94
CA SER A 24 -20.14 -3.79 17.32
C SER A 24 -20.68 -4.80 18.32
N ASP A 25 -20.65 -4.46 19.61
CA ASP A 25 -21.02 -5.37 20.69
C ASP A 25 -22.52 -5.73 20.69
N SER A 26 -23.35 -4.91 20.05
CA SER A 26 -24.77 -5.19 19.87
C SER A 26 -25.08 -6.19 18.74
N THR A 27 -24.14 -6.45 17.81
CA THR A 27 -24.43 -7.28 16.62
C THR A 27 -23.32 -8.30 16.31
N ILE A 28 -23.71 -9.58 16.16
CA ILE A 28 -22.79 -10.66 15.77
C ILE A 28 -22.13 -10.36 14.42
N CYS A 29 -22.88 -9.76 13.50
CA CYS A 29 -22.39 -9.39 12.17
C CYS A 29 -21.30 -8.32 12.23
N GLY A 30 -21.52 -7.22 12.96
CA GLY A 30 -20.50 -6.17 13.10
C GLY A 30 -19.22 -6.72 13.75
N ARG A 31 -19.34 -7.62 14.74
CA ARG A 31 -18.17 -8.27 15.34
C ARG A 31 -17.37 -9.09 14.33
N ILE A 32 -18.06 -9.85 13.48
CA ILE A 32 -17.40 -10.63 12.44
C ILE A 32 -16.68 -9.70 11.44
N VAL A 33 -17.33 -8.60 11.04
CA VAL A 33 -16.75 -7.63 10.11
C VAL A 33 -15.50 -6.98 10.71
N LEU A 34 -15.58 -6.41 11.92
CA LEU A 34 -14.44 -5.75 12.54
C LEU A 34 -13.30 -6.75 12.80
N THR A 35 -13.58 -7.90 13.43
CA THR A 35 -12.53 -8.84 13.81
C THR A 35 -11.93 -9.58 12.61
N TYR A 36 -12.76 -10.16 11.72
CA TYR A 36 -12.24 -10.99 10.64
C TYR A 36 -11.92 -10.20 9.38
N LEU A 37 -12.81 -9.31 8.93
CA LEU A 37 -12.63 -8.61 7.66
C LEU A 37 -11.67 -7.42 7.77
N THR A 38 -11.61 -6.74 8.92
CA THR A 38 -10.67 -5.61 9.06
C THR A 38 -9.36 -6.03 9.72
N GLN A 39 -9.42 -6.69 10.88
CA GLN A 39 -8.22 -6.99 11.65
C GLN A 39 -7.45 -8.20 11.10
N TYR A 40 -8.06 -9.39 11.06
CA TYR A 40 -7.35 -10.59 10.61
C TYR A 40 -6.98 -10.54 9.12
N LEU A 41 -7.87 -10.05 8.26
CA LEU A 41 -7.55 -9.84 6.85
C LEU A 41 -6.42 -8.81 6.68
N GLY A 42 -6.37 -7.77 7.50
CA GLY A 42 -5.28 -6.80 7.52
C GLY A 42 -3.93 -7.44 7.86
N TYR A 43 -3.88 -8.25 8.92
CA TYR A 43 -2.67 -9.01 9.28
C TYR A 43 -2.25 -10.03 8.22
N ALA A 44 -3.22 -10.74 7.62
CA ALA A 44 -2.94 -11.66 6.53
C ALA A 44 -2.36 -10.93 5.31
N SER A 45 -2.95 -9.80 4.94
CA SER A 45 -2.51 -8.96 3.83
C SER A 45 -1.09 -8.43 4.06
N PHE A 46 -0.79 -7.95 5.27
CA PHE A 46 0.56 -7.52 5.64
C PHE A 46 1.57 -8.67 5.53
N SER A 47 1.23 -9.86 6.04
CA SER A 47 2.09 -11.06 6.00
C SER A 47 2.41 -11.50 4.57
N VAL A 48 1.43 -11.43 3.67
CA VAL A 48 1.64 -11.73 2.24
C VAL A 48 2.53 -10.67 1.61
N THR A 49 2.25 -9.38 1.85
CA THR A 49 2.99 -8.27 1.23
C THR A 49 4.46 -8.29 1.63
N ILE A 50 4.77 -8.46 2.92
CA ILE A 50 6.16 -8.51 3.38
C ILE A 50 6.91 -9.73 2.81
N THR A 51 6.21 -10.84 2.59
CA THR A 51 6.80 -12.05 1.97
C THR A 51 7.16 -11.76 0.50
N LEU A 52 6.26 -11.11 -0.24
CA LEU A 52 6.51 -10.72 -1.63
C LEU A 52 7.64 -9.70 -1.74
N ASP A 53 7.69 -8.72 -0.84
CA ASP A 53 8.76 -7.71 -0.78
C ASP A 53 10.12 -8.36 -0.52
N PHE A 54 10.18 -9.34 0.39
CA PHE A 54 11.40 -10.09 0.67
C PHE A 54 11.86 -10.89 -0.54
N ILE A 55 10.94 -11.58 -1.23
CA ILE A 55 11.24 -12.32 -2.46
C ILE A 55 11.78 -11.36 -3.54
N ALA A 56 11.13 -10.22 -3.74
CA ALA A 56 11.55 -9.20 -4.71
C ALA A 56 12.95 -8.66 -4.38
N LEU A 57 13.25 -8.41 -3.10
CA LEU A 57 14.57 -7.99 -2.64
C LEU A 57 15.64 -9.06 -2.92
N VAL A 58 15.35 -10.34 -2.67
CA VAL A 58 16.27 -11.45 -2.96
C VAL A 58 16.54 -11.56 -4.47
N ILE A 59 15.52 -11.45 -5.31
CA ILE A 59 15.66 -11.46 -6.77
C ILE A 59 16.51 -10.28 -7.23
N LEU A 60 16.25 -9.08 -6.72
CA LEU A 60 17.01 -7.87 -7.04
C LEU A 60 18.48 -7.99 -6.63
N ARG A 61 18.77 -8.55 -5.45
CA ARG A 61 20.15 -8.80 -4.99
C ARG A 61 20.87 -9.84 -5.84
N LYS A 62 20.21 -10.94 -6.20
CA LYS A 62 20.77 -11.98 -7.09
C LYS A 62 21.09 -11.40 -8.47
N SER A 63 20.18 -10.60 -9.02
CA SER A 63 20.40 -9.87 -10.27
C SER A 63 21.62 -8.95 -10.13
N ASN A 64 21.68 -8.10 -9.09
CA ASN A 64 22.81 -7.20 -8.88
C ASN A 64 24.18 -7.93 -8.81
N LYS A 65 24.23 -9.09 -8.16
CA LYS A 65 25.45 -9.91 -8.08
C LYS A 65 25.84 -10.50 -9.44
N ALA A 66 24.88 -10.99 -10.22
CA ALA A 66 25.15 -11.55 -11.55
C ALA A 66 25.71 -10.50 -12.53
N HIS A 67 25.29 -9.24 -12.37
CA HIS A 67 25.80 -8.12 -13.16
C HIS A 67 27.18 -7.64 -12.75
N ALA A 68 27.47 -7.61 -11.44
CA ALA A 68 28.82 -7.32 -10.95
C ALA A 68 29.87 -8.33 -11.48
N LEU A 69 29.44 -9.53 -11.85
CA LEU A 69 30.24 -10.58 -12.48
C LEU A 69 30.33 -10.47 -14.02
N GLY A 70 29.87 -9.36 -14.62
CA GLY A 70 30.04 -9.06 -16.05
C GLY A 70 29.14 -9.86 -17.00
N ARG A 71 28.04 -10.46 -16.53
CA ARG A 71 27.25 -11.41 -17.35
C ARG A 71 26.20 -10.76 -18.29
N VAL A 72 25.99 -9.44 -18.30
CA VAL A 72 24.88 -8.81 -19.05
C VAL A 72 25.21 -7.38 -19.51
N MET A 73 24.77 -7.04 -20.75
CA MET A 73 24.98 -5.78 -21.48
C MET A 73 24.33 -4.52 -20.84
N GLU A 74 24.93 -3.35 -21.06
CA GLU A 74 25.07 -2.30 -20.02
C GLU A 74 24.06 -1.13 -20.01
N SER A 75 23.22 -0.88 -21.01
CA SER A 75 22.33 0.31 -21.01
C SER A 75 20.87 0.03 -20.60
N ASP A 76 20.19 -0.89 -21.28
CA ASP A 76 18.77 -1.19 -21.03
C ASP A 76 18.54 -1.86 -19.68
N TYR A 77 19.50 -2.68 -19.24
CA TYR A 77 19.45 -3.31 -17.93
C TYR A 77 19.50 -2.27 -16.80
N MET A 78 20.42 -1.30 -16.87
CA MET A 78 20.57 -0.28 -15.82
C MET A 78 19.30 0.57 -15.67
N ARG A 79 18.61 0.87 -16.79
CA ARG A 79 17.32 1.57 -16.78
C ARG A 79 16.21 0.72 -16.16
N ARG A 80 16.12 -0.56 -16.52
CA ARG A 80 15.14 -1.51 -15.94
C ARG A 80 15.36 -1.66 -14.44
N ARG A 81 16.60 -1.88 -14.00
CA ARG A 81 16.99 -1.99 -12.59
C ARG A 81 16.62 -0.75 -11.78
N LYS A 82 16.85 0.46 -12.30
CA LYS A 82 16.47 1.70 -11.61
C LYS A 82 14.96 1.79 -11.39
N ASN A 83 14.16 1.28 -12.33
CA ASN A 83 12.72 1.22 -12.17
C ASN A 83 12.32 0.13 -11.16
N GLU A 84 12.91 -1.07 -11.24
CA GLU A 84 12.66 -2.16 -10.28
C GLU A 84 12.98 -1.75 -8.84
N ALA A 85 14.11 -1.07 -8.61
CA ALA A 85 14.48 -0.57 -7.29
C ALA A 85 13.47 0.48 -6.77
N LYS A 86 12.94 1.34 -7.64
CA LYS A 86 11.89 2.31 -7.27
C LYS A 86 10.58 1.62 -6.90
N PHE A 87 10.18 0.60 -7.67
CA PHE A 87 9.00 -0.21 -7.34
C PHE A 87 9.17 -0.94 -6.02
N LEU A 88 10.36 -1.47 -5.72
CA LEU A 88 10.63 -2.10 -4.44
C LEU A 88 10.58 -1.09 -3.29
N ILE A 89 11.15 0.10 -3.45
CA ILE A 89 11.06 1.16 -2.43
C ILE A 89 9.60 1.56 -2.19
N GLN A 90 8.82 1.69 -3.26
CA GLN A 90 7.38 1.96 -3.16
C GLN A 90 6.66 0.87 -2.37
N ALA A 91 6.91 -0.41 -2.69
CA ALA A 91 6.27 -1.54 -2.01
C ALA A 91 6.68 -1.60 -0.52
N LEU A 92 7.95 -1.38 -0.19
CA LEU A 92 8.42 -1.32 1.20
C LEU A 92 7.79 -0.18 1.99
N LEU A 93 7.62 1.00 1.37
CA LEU A 93 6.93 2.13 2.00
C LEU A 93 5.46 1.82 2.22
N GLN A 94 4.80 1.18 1.26
CA GLN A 94 3.41 0.74 1.37
C GLN A 94 3.23 -0.29 2.49
N SER A 95 4.11 -1.29 2.58
CA SER A 95 4.15 -2.27 3.67
C SER A 95 4.36 -1.60 5.03
N GLY A 96 5.25 -0.61 5.12
CA GLY A 96 5.46 0.18 6.33
C GLY A 96 4.24 0.98 6.76
N LEU A 97 3.53 1.61 5.82
CA LEU A 97 2.28 2.32 6.09
C LEU A 97 1.17 1.38 6.54
N LEU A 98 1.07 0.18 5.96
CA LEU A 98 0.12 -0.84 6.40
C LEU A 98 0.41 -1.30 7.82
N LEU A 99 1.69 -1.52 8.17
CA LEU A 99 2.09 -1.84 9.54
C LEU A 99 1.72 -0.72 10.52
N TYR A 100 2.01 0.54 10.16
CA TYR A 100 1.62 1.70 10.96
C TYR A 100 0.10 1.76 11.18
N ALA A 101 -0.69 1.50 10.15
CA ALA A 101 -2.15 1.49 10.24
C ALA A 101 -2.66 0.40 11.19
N LEU A 102 -2.11 -0.81 11.10
CA LEU A 102 -2.46 -1.95 11.96
C LEU A 102 -2.08 -1.69 13.41
N LEU A 103 -0.85 -1.24 13.65
CA LEU A 103 -0.39 -0.91 15.00
C LEU A 103 -1.19 0.25 15.59
N GLY A 104 -1.40 1.33 14.84
CA GLY A 104 -2.21 2.47 15.25
C GLY A 104 -3.64 2.10 15.61
N SER A 105 -4.25 1.24 14.80
CA SER A 105 -5.67 0.87 14.93
C SER A 105 -5.96 -0.16 16.01
N TYR A 106 -5.00 -1.05 16.31
CA TYR A 106 -5.22 -2.20 17.20
C TYR A 106 -4.32 -2.25 18.44
N HIS A 107 -3.19 -1.52 18.47
CA HIS A 107 -2.20 -1.61 19.55
C HIS A 107 -1.83 -0.26 20.18
N ILE A 108 -1.42 0.74 19.39
CA ILE A 108 -0.87 2.01 19.91
C ILE A 108 -1.92 2.80 20.69
N TYR A 109 -3.19 2.75 20.26
CA TYR A 109 -4.26 3.47 20.97
C TYR A 109 -4.47 2.97 22.40
N THR A 110 -4.05 1.76 22.77
CA THR A 110 -4.21 1.25 24.14
C THR A 110 -3.18 1.83 25.12
N LEU A 111 -2.16 2.51 24.60
CA LEU A 111 -1.09 3.13 25.40
C LEU A 111 -1.44 4.55 25.85
N VAL A 112 -2.57 5.08 25.41
CA VAL A 112 -2.97 6.47 25.65
C VAL A 112 -4.24 6.48 26.50
N GLU A 113 -4.23 7.27 27.57
CA GLU A 113 -5.37 7.36 28.51
C GLU A 113 -6.45 8.35 28.03
N SER A 114 -6.08 9.32 27.18
CA SER A 114 -7.00 10.32 26.65
C SER A 114 -7.82 9.77 25.48
N ASN A 115 -9.14 9.64 25.68
CA ASN A 115 -10.09 9.18 24.66
C ASN A 115 -10.00 9.98 23.35
N PHE A 116 -9.79 11.29 23.42
CA PHE A 116 -9.62 12.14 22.25
C PHE A 116 -8.36 11.80 21.45
N LEU A 117 -7.23 11.61 22.14
CA LEU A 117 -5.98 11.22 21.47
C LEU A 117 -6.05 9.80 20.91
N MET A 118 -6.71 8.87 21.60
CA MET A 118 -6.93 7.51 21.10
C MET A 118 -7.73 7.51 19.78
N PHE A 119 -8.79 8.31 19.73
CA PHE A 119 -9.58 8.49 18.52
C PHE A 119 -8.75 9.07 17.37
N LEU A 120 -7.97 10.11 17.65
CA LEU A 120 -7.09 10.72 16.66
C LEU A 120 -6.06 9.74 16.13
N ILE A 121 -5.37 8.99 17.01
CA ILE A 121 -4.39 7.98 16.60
C ILE A 121 -5.06 6.93 15.72
N LYS A 122 -6.17 6.34 16.17
CA LYS A 122 -6.87 5.30 15.41
C LYS A 122 -7.33 5.80 14.04
N THR A 123 -7.92 7.01 13.99
CA THR A 123 -8.47 7.60 12.77
C THR A 123 -7.38 8.03 11.81
N MET A 124 -6.33 8.71 12.30
CA MET A 124 -5.22 9.17 11.47
C MET A 124 -4.36 8.01 10.99
N SER A 125 -4.18 6.96 11.77
CA SER A 125 -3.47 5.76 11.32
C SER A 125 -4.21 5.04 10.21
N CYS A 126 -5.55 4.96 10.26
CA CYS A 126 -6.35 4.32 9.22
C CYS A 126 -6.54 5.21 7.98
N GLN A 127 -6.93 6.48 8.13
CA GLN A 127 -7.21 7.35 6.99
C GLN A 127 -5.92 7.92 6.39
N GLY A 128 -4.94 8.23 7.23
CA GLY A 128 -3.65 8.75 6.80
C GLY A 128 -2.86 7.73 5.99
N CYS A 129 -2.94 6.43 6.31
CA CYS A 129 -2.22 5.42 5.51
C CYS A 129 -2.77 5.33 4.08
N HIS A 130 -4.09 5.38 3.89
CA HIS A 130 -4.71 5.36 2.56
C HIS A 130 -4.39 6.63 1.75
N ALA A 131 -4.40 7.79 2.40
CA ALA A 131 -4.02 9.05 1.76
C ALA A 131 -2.54 9.05 1.33
N LEU A 132 -1.65 8.56 2.20
CA LEU A 132 -0.22 8.49 1.92
C LEU A 132 0.11 7.44 0.86
N ASP A 133 -0.57 6.29 0.83
CA ASP A 133 -0.39 5.27 -0.20
C ASP A 133 -0.72 5.83 -1.60
N GLY A 134 -1.85 6.52 -1.73
CA GLY A 134 -2.22 7.22 -2.97
C GLY A 134 -1.22 8.32 -3.35
N PHE A 135 -0.70 9.05 -2.37
CA PHE A 135 0.30 10.11 -2.59
C PHE A 135 1.65 9.56 -3.08
N ILE A 136 2.13 8.44 -2.53
CA ILE A 136 3.39 7.79 -2.95
C ILE A 136 3.28 7.33 -4.40
N ILE A 137 2.16 6.68 -4.77
CA ILE A 137 1.90 6.28 -6.16
C ILE A 137 1.91 7.50 -7.07
N ALA A 138 1.25 8.58 -6.65
CA ALA A 138 1.19 9.81 -7.42
C ALA A 138 2.60 10.39 -7.68
N LEU A 139 3.44 10.52 -6.65
CA LEU A 139 4.81 11.04 -6.80
C LEU A 139 5.67 10.21 -7.74
N ILE A 140 5.61 8.87 -7.62
CA ILE A 140 6.49 7.97 -8.38
C ILE A 140 6.04 7.84 -9.84
N HIS A 141 4.74 7.85 -10.12
CA HIS A 141 4.19 7.67 -11.46
C HIS A 141 3.96 8.98 -12.22
N PHE A 142 3.43 10.04 -11.60
CA PHE A 142 3.12 11.28 -12.33
C PHE A 142 4.37 12.06 -12.75
N HIS A 143 5.47 11.98 -12.00
CA HIS A 143 6.73 12.64 -12.40
C HIS A 143 7.28 12.12 -13.73
N LYS A 144 6.89 10.91 -14.19
CA LYS A 144 7.29 10.40 -15.50
C LYS A 144 6.46 11.00 -16.64
N ARG A 145 5.17 11.26 -16.44
CA ARG A 145 4.26 11.64 -17.55
C ARG A 145 4.52 13.06 -18.08
N HIS A 146 4.98 13.98 -17.22
CA HIS A 146 5.29 15.36 -17.64
C HIS A 146 6.63 15.49 -18.40
N PHE A 147 7.51 14.47 -18.34
CA PHE A 147 8.81 14.48 -19.03
C PHE A 147 8.77 13.76 -20.39
N PHE A 148 7.86 12.79 -20.57
CA PHE A 148 7.72 12.05 -21.84
C PHE A 148 6.78 12.71 -22.86
N CYS A 149 6.22 13.89 -22.56
CA CYS A 149 5.38 14.66 -23.49
C CYS A 149 6.09 15.92 -24.04
N LYS A 150 7.42 15.90 -24.13
CA LYS A 150 8.23 16.92 -24.81
C LYS A 150 9.44 16.31 -25.51
N LYS A 151 9.23 15.42 -26.51
CA LYS A 151 10.30 15.14 -27.49
C LYS A 151 9.88 14.52 -28.82
N ASP A 152 8.67 14.76 -29.33
CA ASP A 152 8.29 14.33 -30.69
C ASP A 152 7.61 15.45 -31.49
N ALA A 153 8.18 16.66 -31.45
CA ALA A 153 7.70 17.78 -32.27
C ALA A 153 8.86 18.60 -32.84
N SER A 154 9.88 17.98 -33.46
CA SER A 154 10.84 18.70 -34.30
C SER A 154 11.76 17.82 -35.16
N VAL A 155 11.30 16.73 -35.78
CA VAL A 155 12.03 16.11 -36.91
C VAL A 155 11.05 15.52 -37.92
N SER A 156 10.33 16.38 -38.63
CA SER A 156 9.76 16.02 -39.92
C SER A 156 9.77 17.30 -40.76
N HIS A 157 10.14 17.18 -42.03
CA HIS A 157 10.43 18.24 -43.01
C HIS A 157 11.87 18.75 -43.07
N THR A 158 12.81 17.91 -43.53
CA THR A 158 13.58 18.23 -44.75
C THR A 158 14.38 17.00 -45.16
N VAL A 159 14.03 16.38 -46.29
CA VAL A 159 14.91 15.87 -47.37
C VAL A 159 13.99 15.06 -48.28
N GLY A 160 13.37 15.78 -49.21
CA GLY A 160 12.76 15.21 -50.40
C GLY A 160 13.22 16.09 -51.56
N THR A 161 14.34 15.72 -52.19
CA THR A 161 14.73 16.08 -53.56
C THR A 161 16.13 15.52 -53.82
N ARG A 162 16.21 14.51 -54.69
CA ARG A 162 17.06 14.55 -55.88
C ARG A 162 16.72 13.37 -56.78
N THR A 163 16.08 13.74 -57.90
CA THR A 163 16.19 13.13 -59.23
C THR A 163 17.64 12.86 -59.60
#